data_AF-A0A918IQV5-F1
#
_entry.id   AF-A0A918IQV5-F1
#
_cell.length_a   1.000
_cell.length_b   1.000
_cell.length_c   1.000
_cell.angle_alpha   90.00
_cell.angle_beta   90.00
_cell.angle_gamma   90.00
#
_symmetry.space_group_name_H-M   'P 1'
#
loop_
_entity.id
_entity.type
_entity.pdbx_description
1 polymer ?
#
loop_
_entity_poly.entity_id
_entity_poly.type
_entity_poly.pdbx_seq_one_letter_code
_entity_poly.pdbx_strand_id
1 'polypeptide(L)'
;MAFNLDYSELNATSAAGNLVTKLSPLSSKVDQQSSNAYLFDWNEYYSPKALNKILNKGLGAKVGKTPFMVEGKSFDYGAIMIPVQNQSLNPAEIYNFLNSVANESKIPMFSVGTGHATGIDLGSSDFIPLEKHRVALLVGSGVTSYDAGEFWHLLDQRYDFSLTKIDTDYINNVDLSVYTSIVIPNRSGGKFLDEKGTEKLKQWVNNGGTLIGYRNMADWFSKNEFMKLSLKKDTLVAKNISYEQKGDFLGAHATGGAIFEAKLDRSHPINFGYKNSHVRYLETPTFT
;
A
#
# COMPACT_ATOMS: atom_id res chain seq x y z
N MET A 1 8.96 -4.03 20.65
CA MET A 1 9.44 -3.98 19.25
C MET A 1 8.25 -4.16 18.33
N ALA A 2 7.66 -3.06 17.90
CA ALA A 2 6.41 -3.08 17.15
C ALA A 2 6.69 -2.67 15.70
N PHE A 3 6.17 -3.44 14.74
CA PHE A 3 6.36 -3.31 13.29
C PHE A 3 5.88 -1.94 12.77
N ASN A 4 6.63 -0.88 13.07
CA ASN A 4 6.25 0.52 12.89
C ASN A 4 4.91 0.92 13.57
N LEU A 5 4.49 0.21 14.62
CA LEU A 5 3.37 0.66 15.46
C LEU A 5 3.90 1.65 16.51
N ASP A 6 3.08 2.65 16.83
CA ASP A 6 3.36 3.53 17.96
C ASP A 6 3.37 2.71 19.24
N TYR A 7 4.42 2.86 20.04
CA TYR A 7 4.55 2.23 21.34
C TYR A 7 5.16 3.21 22.34
N SER A 8 4.92 2.96 23.61
CA SER A 8 5.58 3.66 24.71
C SER A 8 6.23 2.62 25.60
N GLU A 9 7.51 2.80 25.89
CA GLU A 9 8.22 1.93 26.82
C GLU A 9 7.78 2.25 28.24
N LEU A 10 7.40 1.21 28.98
CA LEU A 10 7.05 1.32 30.39
C LEU A 10 8.25 0.84 31.21
N ASN A 11 8.79 1.73 32.05
CA ASN A 11 9.93 1.42 32.91
C ASN A 11 9.55 0.62 34.17
N ALA A 12 8.25 0.46 34.45
CA ALA A 12 7.75 -0.32 35.57
C ALA A 12 6.37 -0.93 35.24
N THR A 13 6.13 -2.16 35.70
CA THR A 13 4.84 -2.85 35.55
C THR A 13 3.69 -2.15 36.28
N SER A 14 3.98 -1.32 37.29
CA SER A 14 2.99 -0.46 37.94
C SER A 14 2.40 0.61 37.01
N ALA A 15 3.09 0.93 35.91
CA ALA A 15 2.62 1.88 34.89
C ALA A 15 1.75 1.23 33.79
N ALA A 16 1.52 -0.09 33.85
CA ALA A 16 0.74 -0.82 32.85
C ALA A 16 -0.78 -0.52 32.89
N GLY A 17 -1.25 0.17 33.93
CA GLY A 17 -2.67 0.52 34.09
C GLY A 17 -3.56 -0.70 34.35
N ASN A 18 -4.88 -0.49 34.28
CA ASN A 18 -5.86 -1.56 34.44
C ASN A 18 -5.92 -2.46 33.20
N LEU A 19 -6.20 -3.75 33.40
CA LEU A 19 -6.41 -4.69 32.31
C LEU A 19 -7.54 -4.20 31.38
N VAL A 20 -7.24 -4.07 30.10
CA VAL A 20 -8.24 -3.74 29.07
C VAL A 20 -9.03 -5.01 28.74
N THR A 21 -10.23 -5.11 29.30
CA THR A 21 -11.13 -6.27 29.08
C THR A 21 -12.02 -6.12 27.85
N LYS A 22 -12.19 -4.89 27.35
CA LYS A 22 -12.98 -4.59 26.15
C LYS A 22 -12.38 -3.40 25.41
N LEU A 23 -12.11 -3.59 24.13
CA LEU A 23 -11.74 -2.50 23.23
C LEU A 23 -13.01 -1.74 22.83
N SER A 24 -13.01 -0.42 23.03
CA SER A 24 -14.08 0.43 22.52
C SER A 24 -14.08 0.41 21.00
N PRO A 25 -15.26 0.38 20.34
CA PRO A 25 -15.31 0.52 18.88
C PRO A 25 -14.65 1.82 18.47
N LEU A 26 -13.72 1.75 17.51
CA LEU A 26 -13.20 2.95 16.88
C LEU A 26 -14.38 3.71 16.26
N SER A 27 -14.43 5.01 16.50
CA SER A 27 -15.39 5.92 15.88
C SER A 27 -14.65 7.20 15.55
N SER A 28 -14.82 7.65 14.32
CA SER A 28 -14.17 8.84 13.79
C SER A 28 -15.23 9.67 13.08
N LYS A 29 -15.02 10.98 13.08
CA LYS A 29 -15.90 11.95 12.46
C LYS A 29 -15.08 13.01 11.76
N VAL A 30 -15.76 13.79 10.92
CA VAL A 30 -15.27 15.12 10.56
C VAL A 30 -15.53 16.03 11.77
N ASP A 31 -14.57 16.87 12.10
CA ASP A 31 -14.66 17.82 13.22
C ASP A 31 -15.81 18.83 13.07
N GLN A 32 -15.86 19.55 11.96
CA GLN A 32 -16.88 20.55 11.63
C GLN A 32 -16.95 20.77 10.11
N GLN A 33 -17.97 21.50 9.64
CA GLN A 33 -18.08 21.84 8.22
C GLN A 33 -17.02 22.89 7.84
N SER A 34 -16.28 22.61 6.78
CA SER A 34 -15.27 23.50 6.21
C SER A 34 -15.78 24.28 5.00
N SER A 35 -15.24 25.48 4.79
CA SER A 35 -15.40 26.27 3.57
C SER A 35 -14.26 26.09 2.56
N ASN A 36 -13.12 25.53 2.97
CA ASN A 36 -11.92 25.43 2.12
C ASN A 36 -11.52 23.98 1.81
N ALA A 37 -11.09 23.21 2.81
CA ALA A 37 -10.70 21.81 2.61
C ALA A 37 -10.90 20.93 3.86
N TYR A 38 -10.78 19.63 3.65
CA TYR A 38 -10.66 18.60 4.68
C TYR A 38 -9.35 17.83 4.50
N LEU A 39 -8.74 17.42 5.61
CA LEU A 39 -7.43 16.77 5.64
C LEU A 39 -7.45 15.49 6.51
N PHE A 40 -6.73 14.46 6.11
CA PHE A 40 -6.46 13.30 6.97
C PHE A 40 -5.07 12.70 6.72
N ASP A 41 -4.51 12.04 7.74
CA ASP A 41 -3.19 11.40 7.68
C ASP A 41 -3.22 10.07 6.92
N TRP A 42 -2.16 9.77 6.16
CA TRP A 42 -2.06 8.54 5.38
C TRP A 42 -1.57 7.32 6.15
N ASN A 43 -1.13 7.52 7.39
CA ASN A 43 -0.49 6.49 8.23
C ASN A 43 -1.46 5.50 8.90
N GLU A 44 -2.78 5.70 8.77
CA GLU A 44 -3.78 4.82 9.36
C GLU A 44 -4.11 3.63 8.44
N TYR A 45 -4.36 2.46 9.04
CA TYR A 45 -4.57 1.21 8.31
C TYR A 45 -5.72 1.27 7.28
N TYR A 46 -6.78 2.03 7.57
CA TYR A 46 -7.96 2.18 6.71
C TYR A 46 -7.95 3.47 5.87
N SER A 47 -6.85 4.23 5.82
CA SER A 47 -6.71 5.40 4.95
C SER A 47 -6.95 5.09 3.46
N PRO A 48 -6.50 3.93 2.91
CA PRO A 48 -6.84 3.54 1.54
C PRO A 48 -8.34 3.38 1.30
N LYS A 49 -9.08 2.86 2.30
CA LYS A 49 -10.55 2.72 2.23
C LYS A 49 -11.22 4.08 2.11
N ALA A 50 -10.83 5.03 2.97
CA ALA A 50 -11.37 6.38 2.97
C ALA A 50 -11.14 7.07 1.61
N LEU A 51 -9.90 7.05 1.12
CA LEU A 51 -9.54 7.63 -0.16
C LEU A 51 -10.31 6.97 -1.32
N ASN A 52 -10.41 5.65 -1.35
CA ASN A 52 -11.12 4.93 -2.40
C ASN A 52 -12.62 5.32 -2.45
N LYS A 53 -13.28 5.45 -1.30
CA LYS A 53 -14.68 5.93 -1.24
C LYS A 53 -14.83 7.35 -1.79
N ILE A 54 -13.91 8.24 -1.43
CA ILE A 54 -13.89 9.64 -1.89
C ILE A 54 -13.75 9.69 -3.42
N LEU A 55 -12.76 9.01 -3.98
CA LEU A 55 -12.52 9.00 -5.42
C LEU A 55 -13.65 8.31 -6.20
N ASN A 56 -14.25 7.24 -5.65
CA ASN A 56 -15.38 6.56 -6.28
C ASN A 56 -16.67 7.38 -6.27
N LYS A 57 -16.83 8.29 -5.30
CA LYS A 57 -17.93 9.28 -5.29
C LYS A 57 -17.72 10.39 -6.33
N GLY A 58 -16.55 10.47 -6.94
CA GLY A 58 -16.18 11.49 -7.91
C GLY A 58 -15.69 12.80 -7.26
N LEU A 59 -15.33 12.77 -5.98
CA LEU A 59 -14.70 13.91 -5.32
C LEU A 59 -13.20 13.92 -5.62
N GLY A 60 -12.68 15.07 -6.01
CA GLY A 60 -11.25 15.29 -6.17
C GLY A 60 -10.52 15.24 -4.83
N ALA A 61 -9.39 14.56 -4.80
CA ALA A 61 -8.47 14.54 -3.65
C ALA A 61 -7.05 14.84 -4.14
N LYS A 62 -6.20 15.32 -3.24
CA LYS A 62 -4.78 15.57 -3.50
C LYS A 62 -3.92 14.96 -2.40
N VAL A 63 -2.71 14.55 -2.74
CA VAL A 63 -1.70 14.08 -1.79
C VAL A 63 -0.64 15.16 -1.56
N GLY A 64 -0.33 15.45 -0.30
CA GLY A 64 0.77 16.33 0.09
C GLY A 64 2.11 15.59 0.06
N LYS A 65 3.07 16.07 -0.75
CA LYS A 65 4.42 15.46 -0.85
C LYS A 65 5.36 15.81 0.29
N THR A 66 5.06 16.84 1.08
CA THR A 66 5.94 17.35 2.13
C THR A 66 5.13 17.61 3.40
N PRO A 67 5.73 17.47 4.60
CA PRO A 67 5.04 17.78 5.84
C PRO A 67 4.69 19.27 5.94
N PHE A 68 3.55 19.56 6.53
CA PHE A 68 3.06 20.93 6.71
C PHE A 68 2.24 21.05 7.99
N MET A 69 2.01 22.30 8.40
CA MET A 69 1.17 22.62 9.53
C MET A 69 0.11 23.65 9.12
N VAL A 70 -1.14 23.38 9.44
CA VAL A 70 -2.27 24.28 9.17
C VAL A 70 -3.15 24.34 10.42
N GLU A 71 -3.54 25.55 10.81
CA GLU A 71 -4.41 25.80 11.97
C GLU A 71 -3.95 25.09 13.26
N GLY A 72 -2.63 25.02 13.48
CA GLY A 72 -2.01 24.42 14.65
C GLY A 72 -1.88 22.89 14.61
N LYS A 73 -2.31 22.24 13.53
CA LYS A 73 -2.20 20.79 13.34
C LYS A 73 -1.14 20.45 12.29
N SER A 74 -0.27 19.50 12.62
CA SER A 74 0.76 18.99 11.71
C SER A 74 0.26 17.78 10.92
N PHE A 75 0.67 17.71 9.66
CA PHE A 75 0.42 16.59 8.74
C PHE A 75 1.74 16.12 8.16
N ASP A 76 1.87 14.80 8.05
CA ASP A 76 3.10 14.15 7.58
C ASP A 76 3.05 13.84 6.06
N TYR A 77 4.14 13.28 5.53
CA TYR A 77 4.23 12.81 4.15
C TYR A 77 3.03 11.93 3.76
N GLY A 78 2.39 12.30 2.65
CA GLY A 78 1.27 11.57 2.09
C GLY A 78 -0.11 11.99 2.58
N ALA A 79 -0.21 12.99 3.46
CA ALA A 79 -1.51 13.49 3.92
C ALA A 79 -2.44 13.83 2.75
N ILE A 80 -3.72 13.48 2.91
CA ILE A 80 -4.72 13.60 1.86
C ILE A 80 -5.56 14.85 2.11
N MET A 81 -5.69 15.67 1.08
CA MET A 81 -6.52 16.87 1.06
C MET A 81 -7.72 16.70 0.13
N ILE A 82 -8.90 17.04 0.62
CA ILE A 82 -10.15 17.11 -0.14
C ILE A 82 -10.58 18.57 -0.18
N PRO A 83 -10.40 19.29 -1.30
CA PRO A 83 -10.90 20.65 -1.43
C PRO A 83 -12.43 20.65 -1.45
N VAL A 84 -13.04 21.68 -0.85
CA VAL A 84 -14.49 21.94 -0.88
C VAL A 84 -14.90 22.61 -2.20
N GLN A 85 -14.00 23.41 -2.77
CA GLN A 85 -14.21 24.11 -4.03
C GLN A 85 -13.86 23.24 -5.24
N ASN A 86 -14.41 23.58 -6.41
CA ASN A 86 -14.21 22.87 -7.68
C ASN A 86 -14.60 21.38 -7.62
N GLN A 87 -15.66 21.08 -6.87
CA GLN A 87 -16.23 19.73 -6.75
C GLN A 87 -17.59 19.66 -7.43
N SER A 88 -18.03 18.45 -7.76
CA SER A 88 -19.35 18.18 -8.31
C SER A 88 -20.47 18.31 -7.27
N LEU A 89 -20.15 18.16 -5.98
CA LEU A 89 -21.08 18.25 -4.86
C LEU A 89 -20.98 19.60 -4.15
N ASN A 90 -22.06 20.02 -3.49
CA ASN A 90 -22.05 21.25 -2.69
C ASN A 90 -21.35 21.02 -1.32
N PRO A 91 -20.95 22.09 -0.59
CA PRO A 91 -20.20 21.95 0.66
C PRO A 91 -20.89 21.12 1.75
N ALA A 92 -22.22 21.18 1.86
CA ALA A 92 -22.98 20.44 2.87
C ALA A 92 -23.06 18.95 2.51
N GLU A 93 -23.22 18.63 1.23
CA GLU A 93 -23.18 17.25 0.72
C GLU A 93 -21.80 16.62 0.92
N ILE A 94 -20.73 17.37 0.64
CA ILE A 94 -19.35 16.93 0.88
C ILE A 94 -19.15 16.63 2.35
N TYR A 95 -19.55 17.55 3.24
CA TYR A 95 -19.43 17.36 4.69
C TYR A 95 -20.15 16.10 5.17
N ASN A 96 -21.42 15.93 4.79
CA ASN A 96 -22.22 14.78 5.19
C ASN A 96 -21.62 13.47 4.67
N PHE A 97 -21.16 13.46 3.41
CA PHE A 97 -20.53 12.30 2.81
C PHE A 97 -19.20 11.94 3.50
N LEU A 98 -18.32 12.93 3.72
CA LEU A 98 -17.05 12.73 4.41
C LEU A 98 -17.24 12.27 5.85
N ASN A 99 -18.30 12.73 6.54
CA ASN A 99 -18.61 12.26 7.89
C ASN A 99 -19.01 10.78 7.91
N SER A 100 -19.77 10.31 6.90
CA SER A 100 -20.04 8.87 6.73
C SER A 100 -18.76 8.10 6.42
N VAL A 101 -17.90 8.61 5.53
CA VAL A 101 -16.62 7.97 5.18
C VAL A 101 -15.70 7.87 6.40
N ALA A 102 -15.60 8.94 7.21
CA ALA A 102 -14.83 8.97 8.44
C ALA A 102 -15.30 7.89 9.43
N ASN A 103 -16.63 7.75 9.61
CA ASN A 103 -17.19 6.75 10.50
C ASN A 103 -16.97 5.31 9.99
N GLU A 104 -17.18 5.06 8.70
CA GLU A 104 -17.04 3.72 8.11
C GLU A 104 -15.58 3.26 7.96
N SER A 105 -14.66 4.21 7.80
CA SER A 105 -13.23 3.95 7.61
C SER A 105 -12.44 4.13 8.90
N LYS A 106 -13.04 4.66 9.97
CA LYS A 106 -12.37 4.93 11.25
C LYS A 106 -11.19 5.91 11.11
N ILE A 107 -11.32 6.85 10.16
CA ILE A 107 -10.31 7.86 9.87
C ILE A 107 -10.85 9.23 10.30
N PRO A 108 -10.22 9.92 11.26
CA PRO A 108 -10.59 11.28 11.60
C PRO A 108 -10.19 12.22 10.47
N MET A 109 -11.08 13.16 10.14
CA MET A 109 -10.83 14.18 9.12
C MET A 109 -10.93 15.56 9.76
N PHE A 110 -10.01 16.44 9.37
CA PHE A 110 -9.84 17.76 9.94
C PHE A 110 -10.26 18.81 8.93
N SER A 111 -11.22 19.64 9.30
CA SER A 111 -11.60 20.84 8.58
C SER A 111 -10.51 21.88 8.68
N VAL A 112 -10.28 22.60 7.59
CA VAL A 112 -9.42 23.79 7.58
C VAL A 112 -10.15 24.92 6.88
N GLY A 113 -10.29 26.05 7.56
CA GLY A 113 -10.97 27.24 7.02
C GLY A 113 -10.08 28.10 6.15
N THR A 114 -8.76 27.96 6.27
CA THR A 114 -7.77 28.77 5.55
C THR A 114 -6.90 27.93 4.62
N GLY A 115 -6.39 28.54 3.55
CA GLY A 115 -5.44 27.90 2.62
C GLY A 115 -3.98 28.08 3.03
N HIS A 116 -3.74 28.92 4.04
CA HIS A 116 -2.41 29.27 4.49
C HIS A 116 -1.90 28.25 5.50
N ALA A 117 -0.67 27.80 5.28
CA ALA A 117 -0.03 26.81 6.14
C ALA A 117 1.45 27.17 6.33
N THR A 118 2.02 26.73 7.46
CA THR A 118 3.46 26.75 7.66
C THR A 118 4.05 25.53 6.96
N GLY A 119 5.01 25.76 6.04
CA GLY A 119 5.52 24.73 5.14
C GLY A 119 4.97 24.93 3.74
N ILE A 120 4.09 24.04 3.29
CA ILE A 120 3.40 24.18 2.00
C ILE A 120 1.97 24.67 2.18
N ASP A 121 1.59 25.75 1.48
CA ASP A 121 0.20 26.18 1.42
C ASP A 121 -0.66 25.14 0.69
N LEU A 122 -1.96 25.10 0.99
CA LEU A 122 -2.91 24.14 0.41
C LEU A 122 -3.14 24.32 -1.10
N GLY A 123 -2.70 25.46 -1.65
CA GLY A 123 -2.67 25.75 -3.08
C GLY A 123 -1.35 25.41 -3.79
N SER A 124 -0.34 24.93 -3.08
CA SER A 124 0.98 24.64 -3.63
C SER A 124 0.96 23.51 -4.66
N SER A 125 1.92 23.53 -5.59
CA SER A 125 2.20 22.42 -6.51
C SER A 125 2.70 21.15 -5.83
N ASP A 126 3.00 21.23 -4.52
CA ASP A 126 3.32 20.05 -3.72
C ASP A 126 2.11 19.18 -3.37
N PHE A 127 0.89 19.69 -3.58
CA PHE A 127 -0.32 18.89 -3.59
C PHE A 127 -0.59 18.33 -4.98
N ILE A 128 -0.36 17.03 -5.14
CA ILE A 128 -0.58 16.33 -6.41
C ILE A 128 -2.00 15.79 -6.46
N PRO A 129 -2.80 16.08 -7.51
CA PRO A 129 -4.11 15.48 -7.71
C PRO A 129 -4.05 13.96 -7.77
N LEU A 130 -4.99 13.30 -7.12
CA LEU A 130 -5.15 11.86 -7.14
C LEU A 130 -6.25 11.48 -8.13
N GLU A 131 -5.97 10.47 -8.94
CA GLU A 131 -6.90 9.94 -9.92
C GLU A 131 -7.53 8.65 -9.41
N LYS A 132 -8.73 8.34 -9.92
CA LYS A 132 -9.36 7.06 -9.64
C LYS A 132 -8.55 5.93 -10.28
N HIS A 133 -8.04 5.04 -9.43
CA HIS A 133 -7.28 3.87 -9.89
C HIS A 133 -8.20 2.73 -10.32
N ARG A 134 -7.87 2.10 -11.45
CA ARG A 134 -8.50 0.87 -11.95
C ARG A 134 -7.48 -0.24 -11.91
N VAL A 135 -7.58 -1.10 -10.89
CA VAL A 135 -6.58 -2.13 -10.60
C VAL A 135 -7.07 -3.49 -11.08
N ALA A 136 -6.20 -4.21 -11.79
CA ALA A 136 -6.39 -5.62 -12.09
C ALA A 136 -5.41 -6.50 -11.29
N LEU A 137 -5.85 -7.72 -10.98
CA LEU A 137 -5.07 -8.76 -10.31
C LEU A 137 -4.95 -9.95 -11.27
N LEU A 138 -3.74 -10.37 -11.60
CA LEU A 138 -3.54 -11.59 -12.37
C LEU A 138 -3.78 -12.82 -11.49
N VAL A 139 -4.57 -13.76 -12.01
CA VAL A 139 -4.92 -15.02 -11.36
C VAL A 139 -4.84 -16.17 -12.37
N GLY A 140 -4.95 -17.42 -11.90
CA GLY A 140 -4.96 -18.58 -12.77
C GLY A 140 -3.59 -19.25 -12.88
N SER A 141 -3.28 -19.77 -14.05
CA SER A 141 -2.10 -20.60 -14.29
C SER A 141 -0.77 -19.88 -13.97
N GLY A 142 0.11 -20.54 -13.24
CA GLY A 142 1.41 -19.99 -12.84
C GLY A 142 1.36 -18.94 -11.72
N VAL A 143 0.19 -18.55 -11.21
CA VAL A 143 0.02 -17.67 -10.05
C VAL A 143 -0.23 -18.50 -8.79
N THR A 144 0.39 -18.10 -7.67
CA THR A 144 0.13 -18.72 -6.37
C THR A 144 -1.23 -18.26 -5.85
N SER A 145 -2.18 -19.19 -5.73
CA SER A 145 -3.57 -18.89 -5.34
C SER A 145 -3.69 -18.29 -3.94
N TYR A 146 -2.83 -18.69 -3.00
CA TYR A 146 -2.79 -18.11 -1.66
C TYR A 146 -2.46 -16.62 -1.69
N ASP A 147 -1.38 -16.24 -2.36
CA ASP A 147 -0.97 -14.83 -2.47
C ASP A 147 -2.04 -14.01 -3.23
N ALA A 148 -2.61 -14.55 -4.31
CA ALA A 148 -3.72 -13.90 -5.01
C ALA A 148 -4.96 -13.71 -4.12
N GLY A 149 -5.29 -14.71 -3.30
CA GLY A 149 -6.38 -14.66 -2.34
C GLY A 149 -6.15 -13.63 -1.24
N GLU A 150 -4.93 -13.49 -0.74
CA GLU A 150 -4.56 -12.47 0.24
C GLU A 150 -4.73 -11.05 -0.31
N PHE A 151 -4.20 -10.78 -1.52
CA PHE A 151 -4.39 -9.49 -2.19
C PHE A 151 -5.87 -9.17 -2.39
N TRP A 152 -6.64 -10.15 -2.90
CA TRP A 152 -8.06 -9.97 -3.12
C TRP A 152 -8.82 -9.69 -1.83
N HIS A 153 -8.60 -10.49 -0.79
CA HIS A 153 -9.24 -10.29 0.50
C HIS A 153 -8.88 -8.93 1.12
N LEU A 154 -7.60 -8.52 1.06
CA LEU A 154 -7.19 -7.22 1.60
C LEU A 154 -7.90 -6.06 0.89
N LEU A 155 -7.84 -6.02 -0.42
CA LEU A 155 -8.40 -4.93 -1.21
C LEU A 155 -9.94 -4.89 -1.09
N ASP A 156 -10.60 -6.03 -1.26
CA ASP A 156 -12.06 -6.13 -1.26
C ASP A 156 -12.65 -6.01 0.15
N GLN A 157 -12.18 -6.83 1.09
CA GLN A 157 -12.80 -6.95 2.42
C GLN A 157 -12.31 -5.91 3.42
N ARG A 158 -11.06 -5.41 3.29
CA ARG A 158 -10.53 -4.40 4.23
C ARG A 158 -10.64 -2.99 3.65
N TYR A 159 -10.32 -2.82 2.38
CA TYR A 159 -10.23 -1.49 1.76
C TYR A 159 -11.43 -1.12 0.89
N ASP A 160 -12.43 -2.00 0.76
CA ASP A 160 -13.63 -1.76 -0.05
C ASP A 160 -13.27 -1.35 -1.49
N PHE A 161 -12.16 -1.89 -1.98
CA PHE A 161 -11.53 -1.56 -3.25
C PHE A 161 -11.84 -2.66 -4.25
N SER A 162 -12.70 -2.34 -5.22
CA SER A 162 -13.06 -3.28 -6.28
C SER A 162 -11.89 -3.46 -7.25
N LEU A 163 -11.37 -4.69 -7.32
CA LEU A 163 -10.36 -5.08 -8.31
C LEU A 163 -10.95 -6.02 -9.36
N THR A 164 -10.38 -6.01 -10.56
CA THR A 164 -10.73 -6.99 -11.60
C THR A 164 -9.73 -8.14 -11.61
N LYS A 165 -10.21 -9.38 -11.51
CA LYS A 165 -9.35 -10.56 -11.68
C LYS A 165 -9.23 -10.89 -13.17
N ILE A 166 -8.02 -10.97 -13.68
CA ILE A 166 -7.74 -11.37 -15.06
C ILE A 166 -7.05 -12.73 -15.02
N ASP A 167 -7.66 -13.72 -15.64
CA ASP A 167 -7.01 -15.01 -15.82
C ASP A 167 -5.83 -14.87 -16.78
N THR A 168 -4.67 -15.43 -16.41
CA THR A 168 -3.46 -15.44 -17.23
C THR A 168 -3.70 -16.01 -18.61
N ASP A 169 -4.59 -17.00 -18.75
CA ASP A 169 -4.88 -17.64 -20.04
C ASP A 169 -5.73 -16.71 -20.94
N TYR A 170 -6.42 -15.73 -20.35
CA TYR A 170 -7.29 -14.79 -21.07
C TYR A 170 -6.65 -13.41 -21.31
N ILE A 171 -5.49 -13.12 -20.72
CA ILE A 171 -4.84 -11.78 -20.79
C ILE A 171 -4.67 -11.28 -22.22
N ASN A 172 -4.45 -12.19 -23.17
CA ASN A 172 -4.29 -11.87 -24.59
C ASN A 172 -5.54 -11.24 -25.21
N ASN A 173 -6.73 -11.50 -24.66
CA ASN A 173 -8.01 -11.00 -25.15
C ASN A 173 -8.54 -9.79 -24.36
N VAL A 174 -7.93 -9.42 -23.23
CA VAL A 174 -8.37 -8.30 -22.40
C VAL A 174 -7.80 -6.98 -22.89
N ASP A 175 -8.61 -5.93 -22.99
CA ASP A 175 -8.09 -4.58 -23.19
C ASP A 175 -7.42 -4.09 -21.90
N LEU A 176 -6.09 -3.96 -21.91
CA LEU A 176 -5.33 -3.53 -20.73
C LEU A 176 -5.39 -2.02 -20.52
N SER A 177 -5.76 -1.23 -21.54
CA SER A 177 -5.78 0.24 -21.48
C SER A 177 -6.79 0.78 -20.46
N VAL A 178 -7.77 -0.02 -20.08
CA VAL A 178 -8.75 0.32 -19.05
C VAL A 178 -8.17 0.30 -17.63
N TYR A 179 -7.00 -0.31 -17.41
CA TYR A 179 -6.40 -0.43 -16.09
C TYR A 179 -5.23 0.53 -15.93
N THR A 180 -5.18 1.20 -14.77
CA THR A 180 -4.05 2.05 -14.37
C THR A 180 -2.91 1.21 -13.81
N SER A 181 -3.25 0.07 -13.17
CA SER A 181 -2.27 -0.77 -12.50
C SER A 181 -2.65 -2.25 -12.58
N ILE A 182 -1.64 -3.11 -12.73
CA ILE A 182 -1.80 -4.55 -12.73
C ILE A 182 -0.90 -5.11 -11.63
N VAL A 183 -1.50 -5.85 -10.71
CA VAL A 183 -0.80 -6.57 -9.65
C VAL A 183 -0.63 -8.02 -10.10
N ILE A 184 0.62 -8.48 -10.06
CA ILE A 184 0.99 -9.87 -10.27
C ILE A 184 1.46 -10.43 -8.94
N PRO A 185 0.66 -11.31 -8.29
CA PRO A 185 1.07 -12.00 -7.09
C PRO A 185 2.29 -12.87 -7.33
N ASN A 186 2.73 -13.53 -6.27
CA ASN A 186 3.81 -14.50 -6.39
C ASN A 186 3.48 -15.57 -7.43
N ARG A 187 4.46 -15.92 -8.26
CA ARG A 187 4.33 -17.03 -9.19
C ARG A 187 4.82 -18.33 -8.57
N SER A 188 4.14 -19.42 -8.89
CA SER A 188 4.69 -20.76 -8.70
C SER A 188 5.64 -21.08 -9.87
N GLY A 189 6.52 -22.05 -9.71
CA GLY A 189 7.33 -22.53 -10.84
C GLY A 189 6.43 -23.02 -11.99
N GLY A 190 6.81 -22.77 -13.24
CA GLY A 190 6.05 -23.20 -14.42
C GLY A 190 5.82 -22.10 -15.46
N LYS A 191 4.97 -22.40 -16.44
CA LYS A 191 4.51 -21.45 -17.45
C LYS A 191 3.56 -20.44 -16.80
N PHE A 192 3.76 -19.15 -17.08
CA PHE A 192 2.93 -18.07 -16.57
C PHE A 192 2.23 -17.37 -17.75
N LEU A 193 2.95 -16.50 -18.45
CA LEU A 193 2.48 -15.90 -19.71
C LEU A 193 3.27 -16.45 -20.89
N ASP A 194 2.62 -16.51 -22.04
CA ASP A 194 3.29 -16.72 -23.32
C ASP A 194 3.98 -15.44 -23.81
N GLU A 195 4.73 -15.54 -24.91
CA GLU A 195 5.46 -14.41 -25.49
C GLU A 195 4.51 -13.27 -25.87
N LYS A 196 3.34 -13.60 -26.44
CA LYS A 196 2.31 -12.62 -26.82
C LYS A 196 1.79 -11.84 -25.62
N GLY A 197 1.43 -12.52 -24.52
CA GLY A 197 0.93 -11.89 -23.30
C GLY A 197 2.01 -11.05 -22.61
N THR A 198 3.25 -11.53 -22.65
CA THR A 198 4.41 -10.81 -22.10
C THR A 198 4.66 -9.51 -22.86
N GLU A 199 4.69 -9.56 -24.20
CA GLU A 199 4.90 -8.38 -25.05
C GLU A 199 3.75 -7.38 -24.92
N LYS A 200 2.51 -7.88 -24.82
CA LYS A 200 1.33 -7.03 -24.56
C LYS A 200 1.45 -6.28 -23.23
N LEU A 201 1.90 -6.96 -22.16
CA LEU A 201 2.17 -6.31 -20.88
C LEU A 201 3.28 -5.26 -20.99
N LYS A 202 4.37 -5.56 -21.69
CA LYS A 202 5.46 -4.59 -21.92
C LYS A 202 4.96 -3.32 -22.61
N GLN A 203 4.21 -3.47 -23.69
CA GLN A 203 3.63 -2.35 -24.42
C GLN A 203 2.70 -1.52 -23.53
N TRP A 204 1.87 -2.17 -22.72
CA TRP A 204 1.01 -1.47 -21.77
C TRP A 204 1.81 -0.70 -20.71
N VAL A 205 2.88 -1.28 -20.16
CA VAL A 205 3.79 -0.57 -19.23
C VAL A 205 4.45 0.64 -19.92
N ASN A 206 4.94 0.47 -21.14
CA ASN A 206 5.54 1.57 -21.92
C ASN A 206 4.55 2.70 -22.20
N ASN A 207 3.26 2.40 -22.26
CA ASN A 207 2.18 3.39 -22.42
C ASN A 207 1.75 4.04 -21.08
N GLY A 208 2.49 3.85 -20.00
CA GLY A 208 2.25 4.47 -18.69
C GLY A 208 1.53 3.58 -17.68
N GLY A 209 1.26 2.31 -18.01
CA GLY A 209 0.71 1.34 -17.08
C GLY A 209 1.67 1.01 -15.94
N THR A 210 1.17 0.86 -14.71
CA THR A 210 1.99 0.49 -13.54
C THR A 210 1.89 -1.01 -13.23
N LEU A 211 2.98 -1.74 -13.45
CA LEU A 211 3.05 -3.16 -13.12
C LEU A 211 3.68 -3.39 -11.74
N ILE A 212 2.98 -4.11 -10.87
CA ILE A 212 3.42 -4.41 -9.50
C ILE A 212 3.60 -5.91 -9.38
N GLY A 213 4.82 -6.37 -9.11
CA GLY A 213 5.15 -7.79 -8.93
C GLY A 213 5.48 -8.12 -7.48
N TYR A 214 5.02 -9.26 -7.00
CA TYR A 214 5.26 -9.73 -5.63
C TYR A 214 6.17 -10.98 -5.59
N ARG A 215 7.10 -11.03 -4.62
CA ARG A 215 8.05 -12.15 -4.39
C ARG A 215 8.82 -12.56 -5.66
N ASN A 216 8.64 -13.80 -6.14
CA ASN A 216 9.38 -14.40 -7.26
C ASN A 216 9.08 -13.76 -8.62
N MET A 217 8.24 -12.72 -8.64
CA MET A 217 7.96 -11.94 -9.83
C MET A 217 9.15 -11.10 -10.27
N ALA A 218 10.03 -10.69 -9.35
CA ALA A 218 11.26 -9.97 -9.67
C ALA A 218 12.14 -10.71 -10.69
N ASP A 219 12.30 -12.03 -10.53
CA ASP A 219 13.02 -12.88 -11.48
C ASP A 219 12.41 -12.87 -12.87
N TRP A 220 11.07 -12.89 -12.95
CA TRP A 220 10.38 -12.88 -14.24
C TRP A 220 10.45 -11.49 -14.89
N PHE A 221 10.37 -10.41 -14.11
CA PHE A 221 10.61 -9.06 -14.62
C PHE A 221 12.02 -8.89 -15.16
N SER A 222 13.01 -9.46 -14.48
CA SER A 222 14.40 -9.44 -14.95
C SER A 222 14.58 -10.24 -16.24
N LYS A 223 14.05 -11.47 -16.30
CA LYS A 223 14.17 -12.35 -17.47
C LYS A 223 13.47 -11.79 -18.70
N ASN A 224 12.36 -11.10 -18.51
CA ASN A 224 11.59 -10.49 -19.58
C ASN A 224 11.91 -9.00 -19.74
N GLU A 225 13.00 -8.49 -19.19
CA GLU A 225 13.49 -7.12 -19.45
C GLU A 225 12.52 -5.99 -19.05
N PHE A 226 11.58 -6.24 -18.13
CA PHE A 226 10.79 -5.16 -17.51
C PHE A 226 11.64 -4.28 -16.59
N MET A 227 12.70 -4.86 -16.02
CA MET A 227 13.62 -4.17 -15.14
C MET A 227 15.01 -4.80 -15.22
N LYS A 228 16.05 -3.96 -15.21
CA LYS A 228 17.43 -4.43 -15.09
C LYS A 228 17.72 -4.74 -13.62
N LEU A 229 17.72 -6.02 -13.26
CA LEU A 229 18.02 -6.49 -11.91
C LEU A 229 19.31 -7.32 -11.90
N SER A 230 20.19 -7.02 -10.94
CA SER A 230 21.33 -7.89 -10.62
C SER A 230 20.94 -8.76 -9.44
N LEU A 231 20.47 -9.97 -9.73
CA LEU A 231 20.09 -10.94 -8.71
C LEU A 231 21.35 -11.64 -8.19
N LYS A 232 21.67 -11.42 -6.92
CA LYS A 232 22.69 -12.22 -6.23
C LYS A 232 22.09 -13.59 -5.95
N LYS A 233 22.59 -14.61 -6.62
CA LYS A 233 22.28 -15.99 -6.28
C LYS A 233 23.20 -16.43 -5.17
N ASP A 234 22.63 -17.10 -4.18
CA ASP A 234 23.44 -17.82 -3.22
C ASP A 234 24.22 -18.91 -3.96
N THR A 235 25.50 -19.05 -3.65
CA THR A 235 26.43 -19.94 -4.39
C THR A 235 26.63 -21.28 -3.68
N LEU A 236 25.78 -21.57 -2.69
CA LEU A 236 25.86 -22.77 -1.88
C LEU A 236 25.50 -24.01 -2.69
N VAL A 237 26.54 -24.71 -3.14
CA VAL A 237 26.44 -26.04 -3.76
C VAL A 237 26.84 -27.06 -2.71
N ALA A 238 25.89 -27.91 -2.33
CA ALA A 238 26.18 -29.08 -1.50
C ALA A 238 27.17 -30.01 -2.24
N LYS A 239 28.35 -30.24 -1.66
CA LYS A 239 29.36 -31.16 -2.20
C LYS A 239 29.58 -32.31 -1.22
N ASN A 240 29.53 -33.54 -1.72
CA ASN A 240 29.80 -34.77 -0.93
C ASN A 240 28.95 -34.92 0.35
N ILE A 241 27.66 -34.56 0.30
CA ILE A 241 26.73 -34.84 1.40
C ILE A 241 25.90 -36.10 1.09
N SER A 242 25.63 -36.92 2.11
CA SER A 242 24.68 -38.02 1.99
C SER A 242 23.23 -37.49 1.93
N TYR A 243 22.29 -38.34 1.51
CA TYR A 243 20.88 -37.97 1.50
C TYR A 243 20.36 -37.59 2.90
N GLU A 244 20.83 -38.28 3.94
CA GLU A 244 20.48 -38.01 5.34
C GLU A 244 20.96 -36.61 5.79
N GLN A 245 22.14 -36.19 5.32
CA GLN A 245 22.74 -34.88 5.63
C GLN A 245 22.10 -33.71 4.87
N LYS A 246 21.22 -33.98 3.90
CA LYS A 246 20.57 -32.94 3.10
C LYS A 246 19.71 -32.02 3.94
N GLY A 247 18.97 -32.58 4.91
CA GLY A 247 18.12 -31.81 5.82
C GLY A 247 18.95 -30.84 6.67
N ASP A 248 20.00 -31.34 7.31
CA ASP A 248 20.90 -30.55 8.15
C ASP A 248 21.66 -29.49 7.35
N PHE A 249 22.10 -29.83 6.12
CA PHE A 249 22.73 -28.87 5.23
C PHE A 249 21.78 -27.73 4.86
N LEU A 250 20.53 -28.01 4.49
CA LEU A 250 19.56 -26.96 4.17
C LEU A 250 19.18 -26.14 5.42
N GLY A 251 19.02 -26.79 6.57
CA GLY A 251 18.67 -26.13 7.84
C GLY A 251 19.76 -25.20 8.37
N ALA A 252 21.04 -25.58 8.25
CA ALA A 252 22.18 -24.77 8.70
C ALA A 252 22.33 -23.44 7.93
N HIS A 253 21.77 -23.34 6.72
CA HIS A 253 21.83 -22.15 5.89
C HIS A 253 20.53 -21.33 5.90
N ALA A 254 19.51 -21.78 6.62
CA ALA A 254 18.32 -20.98 6.85
C ALA A 254 18.65 -19.90 7.89
N THR A 255 18.85 -18.65 7.48
CA THR A 255 18.91 -17.47 8.37
C THR A 255 17.53 -17.09 8.89
N GLY A 256 16.77 -18.10 9.32
CA GLY A 256 15.44 -17.91 9.88
C GLY A 256 15.49 -17.26 11.24
N GLY A 257 14.67 -16.25 11.47
CA GLY A 257 14.52 -15.59 12.77
C GLY A 257 15.46 -14.40 12.98
N ALA A 258 16.27 -14.03 11.98
CA ALA A 258 17.08 -12.83 12.04
C ALA A 258 16.21 -11.57 11.88
N ILE A 259 16.39 -10.59 12.77
CA ILE A 259 15.75 -9.27 12.67
C ILE A 259 16.76 -8.34 12.02
N PHE A 260 16.40 -7.79 10.87
CA PHE A 260 17.17 -6.77 10.18
C PHE A 260 16.51 -5.41 10.32
N GLU A 261 17.32 -4.36 10.29
CA GLU A 261 16.84 -2.99 10.24
C GLU A 261 17.20 -2.38 8.88
N ALA A 262 16.21 -1.78 8.22
CA ALA A 262 16.38 -1.04 6.99
C ALA A 262 16.15 0.45 7.26
N LYS A 263 16.99 1.29 6.63
CA LYS A 263 16.81 2.74 6.59
C LYS A 263 15.87 3.11 5.45
N LEU A 264 14.84 3.89 5.76
CA LEU A 264 13.83 4.37 4.82
C LEU A 264 14.07 5.85 4.47
N ASP A 265 13.88 6.17 3.19
CA ASP A 265 13.69 7.55 2.74
C ASP A 265 12.19 7.90 2.78
N ARG A 266 11.78 8.61 3.83
CA ARG A 266 10.38 8.98 4.07
C ARG A 266 9.82 9.96 3.04
N SER A 267 10.68 10.64 2.28
CA SER A 267 10.26 11.55 1.21
C SER A 267 9.79 10.83 -0.06
N HIS A 268 10.16 9.55 -0.21
CA HIS A 268 9.74 8.74 -1.35
C HIS A 268 8.28 8.28 -1.19
N PRO A 269 7.39 8.41 -2.21
CA PRO A 269 5.96 8.09 -2.09
C PRO A 269 5.63 6.68 -1.59
N ILE A 270 6.46 5.68 -1.91
CA ILE A 270 6.30 4.30 -1.42
C ILE A 270 6.38 4.18 0.12
N ASN A 271 7.01 5.16 0.76
CA ASN A 271 7.23 5.22 2.21
C ASN A 271 6.29 6.22 2.89
N PHE A 272 5.33 6.82 2.17
CA PHE A 272 4.31 7.66 2.80
C PHE A 272 3.52 6.86 3.83
N GLY A 273 3.17 7.50 4.95
CA GLY A 273 2.53 6.85 6.10
C GLY A 273 3.52 6.22 7.11
N TYR A 274 4.79 6.02 6.77
CA TYR A 274 5.80 5.63 7.75
C TYR A 274 6.21 6.83 8.61
N LYS A 275 6.14 6.68 9.94
CA LYS A 275 6.58 7.71 10.90
C LYS A 275 8.08 7.66 11.19
N ASN A 276 8.68 6.47 11.05
CA ASN A 276 10.09 6.24 11.37
C ASN A 276 10.95 6.12 10.11
N SER A 277 12.19 6.60 10.18
CA SER A 277 13.21 6.42 9.12
C SER A 277 13.92 5.07 9.19
N HIS A 278 13.56 4.22 10.16
CA HIS A 278 14.11 2.88 10.34
C HIS A 278 12.95 1.92 10.53
N VAL A 279 12.96 0.83 9.76
CA VAL A 279 11.97 -0.25 9.87
C VAL A 279 12.69 -1.56 10.15
N ARG A 280 12.14 -2.34 11.06
CA ARG A 280 12.66 -3.67 11.39
C ARG A 280 11.80 -4.72 10.73
N TYR A 281 12.44 -5.65 10.04
CA TYR A 281 11.76 -6.79 9.41
C TYR A 281 12.40 -8.09 9.85
N LEU A 282 11.56 -9.12 9.97
CA LEU A 282 11.97 -10.47 10.32
C LEU A 282 12.23 -11.24 9.03
N GLU A 283 13.43 -11.79 8.88
CA GLU A 283 13.66 -12.81 7.86
C GLU A 283 13.11 -14.13 8.38
N THR A 284 11.97 -14.55 7.84
CA THR A 284 11.41 -15.86 8.14
C THR A 284 12.10 -16.90 7.26
N PRO A 285 12.50 -18.07 7.80
CA PRO A 285 12.99 -19.15 6.96
C PRO A 285 11.84 -19.58 6.05
N THR A 286 12.01 -19.37 4.74
CA THR A 286 11.12 -19.97 3.75
C THR A 286 11.42 -21.46 3.72
N PHE A 287 10.60 -22.24 4.44
CA PHE A 287 10.49 -23.67 4.19
C PHE A 287 9.68 -23.83 2.90
N THR A 288 10.38 -24.06 1.79
CA THR A 288 9.78 -24.56 0.53
C THR A 288 10.51 -25.83 0.11
#